data_AF-A0A6F8XJF1-F1
#
_entry.id   AF-A0A6F8XJF1-F1
#
_cell.length_a   1.000
_cell.length_b   1.000
_cell.length_c   1.000
_cell.angle_alpha   90.00
_cell.angle_beta   90.00
_cell.angle_gamma   90.00
#
_symmetry.space_group_name_H-M   'P 1'
#
loop_
_entity.id
_entity.type
_entity.pdbx_description
1 polymer ?
#
loop_
_entity_poly.entity_id
_entity_poly.type
_entity_poly.pdbx_seq_one_letter_code
_entity_poly.pdbx_strand_id
1 'polypeptide(L)'
;MAGSPTLGRVWVSGWARPLTGVEARTAAQDFVDIDPVGDLLDVGRGQVLFRMEPAEVRLEAGGRIRDVDPDEYAAAEPDPLQAVEWDLLTDLADHHVPEMAEYIGRQLADSGHRSPAGPPPRVVRLDRYGFVVALGAPGREYRARLAFPRPVANRADLARLLHPVLCRRCATPAAVDQGLNGATRRTTRPPTP
;
A
#
# COMPACT_ATOMS: atom_id res chain seq x y z
N MET A 1 11.94 0.77 -13.92
CA MET A 1 10.77 0.01 -13.42
C MET A 1 9.49 0.77 -13.73
N ALA A 2 8.78 0.38 -14.79
CA ALA A 2 7.43 0.86 -15.05
C ALA A 2 6.46 0.01 -14.22
N GLY A 3 5.70 0.57 -13.28
CA GLY A 3 4.73 -0.26 -12.55
C GLY A 3 3.93 0.42 -11.45
N SER A 4 4.56 1.24 -10.61
CA SER A 4 3.89 1.88 -9.48
C SER A 4 2.90 2.93 -9.99
N PRO A 5 1.58 2.76 -9.77
CA PRO A 5 0.61 3.80 -10.08
C PRO A 5 0.91 5.07 -9.28
N THR A 6 0.63 6.22 -9.87
CA THR A 6 0.53 7.48 -9.12
C THR A 6 -0.54 7.35 -8.03
N LEU A 7 -0.28 7.93 -6.84
CA LEU A 7 -1.31 8.07 -5.79
C LEU A 7 -2.36 9.11 -6.17
N GLY A 8 -2.05 9.95 -7.16
CA GLY A 8 -2.82 11.10 -7.53
C GLY A 8 -1.96 12.34 -7.64
N ARG A 9 -2.63 13.48 -7.70
CA ARG A 9 -2.03 14.81 -7.68
C ARG A 9 -2.75 15.64 -6.64
N VAL A 10 -1.98 16.37 -5.84
CA VAL A 10 -2.52 17.36 -4.90
C VAL A 10 -2.18 18.75 -5.40
N TRP A 11 -3.14 19.67 -5.30
CA TRP A 11 -2.91 21.11 -5.38
C TRP A 11 -3.19 21.70 -4.02
N VAL A 12 -2.24 22.48 -3.52
CA VAL A 12 -2.35 23.22 -2.27
C VAL A 12 -2.19 24.69 -2.63
N SER A 13 -3.18 25.50 -2.29
CA SER A 13 -3.13 26.95 -2.46
C SER A 13 -3.45 27.65 -1.15
N GLY A 14 -2.85 28.81 -0.94
CA GLY A 14 -2.99 29.55 0.29
C GLY A 14 -1.98 30.69 0.37
N TRP A 15 -1.63 31.09 1.58
CA TRP A 15 -0.75 32.23 1.82
C TRP A 15 0.64 31.76 2.24
N ALA A 16 1.67 32.43 1.74
CA ALA A 16 3.03 32.22 2.21
C ALA A 16 3.42 33.39 3.11
N ARG A 17 3.79 33.09 4.37
CA ARG A 17 4.29 34.10 5.30
C ARG A 17 5.78 33.92 5.57
N PRO A 18 6.59 34.99 5.57
CA PRO A 18 8.00 34.89 5.93
C PRO A 18 8.14 34.58 7.43
N LEU A 19 9.05 33.68 7.76
CA LEU A 19 9.45 33.37 9.13
C LEU A 19 10.62 34.27 9.53
N THR A 20 10.66 34.68 10.80
CA THR A 20 11.73 35.55 11.32
C THR A 20 12.22 35.09 12.69
N GLY A 21 13.43 35.51 13.05
CA GLY A 21 14.01 35.28 14.38
C GLY A 21 14.02 33.81 14.80
N VAL A 22 13.48 33.55 15.99
CA VAL A 22 13.45 32.19 16.59
C VAL A 22 12.59 31.23 15.77
N GLU A 23 11.45 31.69 15.22
CA GLU A 23 10.56 30.83 14.44
C GLU A 23 11.24 30.31 13.17
N ALA A 24 12.01 31.17 12.48
CA ALA A 24 12.79 30.76 11.32
C ALA A 24 13.87 29.73 11.68
N ARG A 25 14.53 29.90 12.83
CA ARG A 25 15.56 28.97 13.29
C ARG A 25 14.97 27.60 13.64
N THR A 26 13.85 27.56 14.35
CA THR A 26 13.16 26.30 14.68
C THR A 26 12.69 25.61 13.40
N ALA A 27 12.05 26.32 12.48
CA ALA A 27 11.62 25.74 11.21
C ALA A 27 12.78 25.21 10.36
N ALA A 28 13.95 25.87 10.39
CA ALA A 28 15.15 25.37 9.72
C ALA A 28 15.64 24.04 10.33
N GLN A 29 15.56 23.90 11.65
CA GLN A 29 15.92 22.65 12.34
C GLN A 29 14.96 21.53 11.96
N ASP A 30 13.65 21.78 12.00
CA ASP A 30 12.63 20.81 11.59
C ASP A 30 12.81 20.38 10.12
N PHE A 31 13.20 21.31 9.25
CA PHE A 31 13.44 21.02 7.84
C PHE A 31 14.66 20.10 7.64
N VAL A 32 15.76 20.34 8.37
CA VAL A 32 16.99 19.53 8.28
C VAL A 32 16.71 18.04 8.58
N ASP A 33 15.79 17.75 9.49
CA ASP A 33 15.42 16.38 9.84
C ASP A 33 14.75 15.62 8.67
N ILE A 34 14.21 16.35 7.69
CA ILE A 34 13.55 15.80 6.50
C ILE A 34 14.46 15.86 5.27
N ASP A 35 15.07 17.01 4.99
CA ASP A 35 15.92 17.24 3.83
C ASP A 35 17.04 18.26 4.13
N PRO A 36 18.27 17.79 4.42
CA PRO A 36 19.38 18.65 4.82
C PRO A 36 20.03 19.35 3.62
N VAL A 37 19.40 20.43 3.14
CA VAL A 37 19.95 21.28 2.07
C VAL A 37 20.85 22.40 2.61
N GLY A 38 21.90 22.75 1.85
CA GLY A 38 22.89 23.74 2.28
C GLY A 38 22.34 25.14 2.54
N ASP A 39 21.31 25.55 1.81
CA ASP A 39 20.67 26.87 1.93
C ASP A 39 20.10 27.13 3.34
N LEU A 40 19.78 26.07 4.10
CA LEU A 40 19.29 26.18 5.47
C LEU A 40 20.33 26.82 6.41
N LEU A 41 21.62 26.73 6.10
CA LEU A 41 22.69 27.34 6.89
C LEU A 41 22.67 28.87 6.86
N ASP A 42 22.03 29.47 5.84
CA ASP A 42 21.98 30.92 5.63
C ASP A 42 20.64 31.56 5.97
N VAL A 43 19.74 30.80 6.61
CA VAL A 43 18.47 31.30 7.13
C VAL A 43 18.72 32.42 8.15
N GLY A 44 18.13 33.59 7.90
CA GLY A 44 18.30 34.79 8.72
C GLY A 44 19.51 35.65 8.38
N ARG A 45 20.32 35.27 7.38
CA ARG A 45 21.42 36.09 6.84
C ARG A 45 21.22 36.44 5.37
N GLY A 46 20.96 35.42 4.55
CA GLY A 46 20.77 35.54 3.09
C GLY A 46 19.56 34.79 2.56
N GLN A 47 19.01 33.86 3.36
CA GLN A 47 17.82 33.08 3.02
C GLN A 47 16.68 33.41 3.99
N VAL A 48 15.45 33.38 3.44
CA VAL A 48 14.21 33.58 4.21
C VAL A 48 13.36 32.33 4.04
N LEU A 49 13.00 31.69 5.15
CA LEU A 49 12.03 30.61 5.14
C LEU A 49 10.62 31.18 5.10
N PHE A 50 9.76 30.55 4.31
CA PHE A 50 8.33 30.84 4.27
C PHE A 50 7.56 29.65 4.81
N ARG A 51 6.52 29.92 5.60
CA ARG A 51 5.50 28.92 5.93
C ARG A 51 4.29 29.14 5.04
N MET A 52 3.87 28.07 4.36
CA MET A 52 2.63 28.04 3.61
C MET A 52 1.49 27.68 4.55
N GLU A 53 0.44 28.49 4.57
CA GLU A 53 -0.81 28.24 5.27
C GLU A 53 -1.86 27.82 4.23
N PRO A 54 -2.23 26.52 4.18
CA PRO A 54 -3.22 26.02 3.22
C PRO A 54 -4.57 26.70 3.42
N ALA A 55 -5.16 27.18 2.33
CA ALA A 55 -6.50 27.77 2.29
C ALA A 55 -7.48 26.92 1.46
N GLU A 56 -6.94 26.19 0.47
CA GLU A 56 -7.69 25.28 -0.39
C GLU A 56 -6.78 24.11 -0.77
N VAL A 57 -7.32 22.90 -0.67
CA VAL A 57 -6.63 21.66 -1.04
C VAL A 57 -7.51 20.87 -1.98
N ARG A 58 -6.96 20.49 -3.14
CA ARG A 58 -7.64 19.64 -4.14
C ARG A 58 -6.83 18.39 -4.41
N LEU A 59 -7.49 17.24 -4.37
CA LEU A 59 -6.90 15.94 -4.66
C LEU A 59 -7.53 15.33 -5.92
N GLU A 60 -6.71 15.10 -6.94
CA GLU A 60 -7.05 14.23 -8.07
C GLU A 60 -6.54 12.82 -7.79
N ALA A 61 -7.45 11.87 -7.60
CA ALA A 61 -7.11 10.46 -7.46
C ALA A 61 -8.20 9.58 -8.08
N GLY A 62 -7.80 8.52 -8.79
CA GLY A 62 -8.74 7.61 -9.45
C GLY A 62 -9.64 8.27 -10.50
N GLY A 63 -9.12 9.29 -11.21
CA GLY A 63 -9.85 10.04 -12.23
C GLY A 63 -10.94 10.97 -11.68
N ARG A 64 -10.93 11.26 -10.38
CA ARG A 64 -11.84 12.19 -9.72
C ARG A 64 -11.06 13.26 -8.97
N ILE A 65 -11.53 14.50 -9.09
CA ILE A 65 -11.06 15.61 -8.28
C ILE A 65 -12.02 15.77 -7.11
N ARG A 66 -11.48 15.98 -5.92
CA ARG A 66 -12.23 16.21 -4.68
C ARG A 66 -11.55 17.29 -3.87
N ASP A 67 -12.36 18.18 -3.31
CA ASP A 67 -11.91 19.17 -2.35
C ASP A 67 -11.64 18.48 -1.01
N VAL A 68 -10.54 18.86 -0.38
CA VAL A 68 -10.11 18.38 0.93
C VAL A 68 -10.12 19.59 1.86
N ASP A 69 -10.70 19.41 3.03
CA ASP A 69 -10.72 20.46 4.04
C ASP A 69 -9.26 20.79 4.47
N PRO A 70 -8.85 22.07 4.50
CA PRO A 70 -7.48 22.44 4.86
C PRO A 70 -7.07 22.02 6.27
N ASP A 71 -7.99 22.02 7.23
CA ASP A 71 -7.72 21.58 8.60
C ASP A 71 -7.58 20.05 8.66
N GLU A 72 -8.40 19.32 7.90
CA GLU A 72 -8.24 17.87 7.73
C GLU A 72 -6.90 17.52 7.08
N TYR A 73 -6.50 18.27 6.04
CA TYR A 73 -5.20 18.10 5.40
C TYR A 73 -4.04 18.37 6.37
N ALA A 74 -4.12 19.44 7.17
CA ALA A 74 -3.09 19.80 8.14
C ALA A 74 -3.00 18.80 9.31
N ALA A 75 -4.11 18.18 9.70
CA ALA A 75 -4.17 17.17 10.75
C ALA A 75 -3.77 15.77 10.27
N ALA A 76 -3.74 15.53 8.96
CA ALA A 76 -3.39 14.23 8.40
C ALA A 76 -1.90 13.91 8.60
N GLU A 77 -1.62 12.64 8.95
CA GLU A 77 -0.25 12.15 9.08
C GLU A 77 0.21 11.46 7.79
N PRO A 78 1.45 11.71 7.32
CA PRO A 78 2.07 10.95 6.23
C PRO A 78 2.10 9.45 6.53
N ASP A 79 2.09 8.61 5.49
CA ASP A 79 2.18 7.16 5.68
C ASP A 79 3.54 6.75 6.30
N PRO A 80 3.57 5.97 7.40
CA PRO A 80 4.81 5.61 8.09
C PRO A 80 5.70 4.67 7.25
N LEU A 81 5.15 4.06 6.20
CA LEU A 81 5.90 3.20 5.30
C LEU A 81 6.40 3.95 4.05
N GLN A 82 5.99 5.20 3.81
CA GLN A 82 6.35 5.95 2.60
C GLN A 82 7.87 5.98 2.36
N ALA A 83 8.65 6.27 3.40
CA ALA A 83 10.11 6.39 3.30
C ALA A 83 10.80 5.05 2.95
N VAL A 84 10.17 3.92 3.25
CA VAL A 84 10.73 2.57 3.04
C VAL A 84 9.96 1.76 2.00
N GLU A 85 8.93 2.34 1.37
CA GLU A 85 8.03 1.64 0.44
C GLU A 85 8.85 1.01 -0.70
N TRP A 86 9.80 1.77 -1.27
CA TRP A 86 10.58 1.30 -2.40
C TRP A 86 11.45 0.09 -2.06
N ASP A 87 12.18 0.14 -0.93
CA ASP A 87 13.01 -0.97 -0.46
C ASP A 87 12.16 -2.23 -0.19
N LEU A 88 10.97 -2.05 0.40
CA LEU A 88 10.04 -3.13 0.68
C LEU A 88 9.50 -3.75 -0.61
N LEU A 89 9.13 -2.94 -1.61
CA LEU A 89 8.65 -3.43 -2.90
C LEU A 89 9.74 -4.19 -3.66
N THR A 90 10.98 -3.70 -3.63
CA THR A 90 12.13 -4.37 -4.24
C THR A 90 12.39 -5.71 -3.58
N ASP A 91 12.43 -5.77 -2.25
CA ASP A 91 12.64 -7.01 -1.50
C ASP A 91 11.55 -8.06 -1.80
N LEU A 92 10.28 -7.63 -1.85
CA LEU A 92 9.17 -8.51 -2.22
C LEU A 92 9.29 -9.04 -3.65
N ALA A 93 9.74 -8.19 -4.59
CA ALA A 93 9.90 -8.54 -6.00
C ALA A 93 11.11 -9.46 -6.26
N ASP A 94 12.16 -9.35 -5.46
CA ASP A 94 13.41 -10.10 -5.66
C ASP A 94 13.40 -11.44 -4.90
N HIS A 95 12.80 -11.50 -3.71
CA HIS A 95 12.94 -12.66 -2.81
C HIS A 95 11.64 -13.41 -2.52
N HIS A 96 10.47 -12.80 -2.71
CA HIS A 96 9.21 -13.31 -2.17
C HIS A 96 8.07 -13.47 -3.20
N VAL A 97 8.42 -13.54 -4.49
CA VAL A 97 7.43 -13.65 -5.58
C VAL A 97 6.51 -14.88 -5.42
N PRO A 98 7.01 -16.11 -5.16
CA PRO A 98 6.14 -17.27 -5.01
C PRO A 98 5.15 -17.15 -3.83
N GLU A 99 5.65 -16.72 -2.67
CA GLU A 99 4.89 -16.57 -1.44
C GLU A 99 3.79 -15.51 -1.59
N MET A 100 4.13 -14.38 -2.20
CA MET A 100 3.18 -13.31 -2.46
C MET A 100 2.14 -13.71 -3.51
N ALA A 101 2.53 -14.42 -4.57
CA ALA A 101 1.58 -14.91 -5.57
C ALA A 101 0.56 -15.87 -4.95
N GLU A 102 0.99 -16.77 -4.07
CA GLU A 102 0.12 -17.71 -3.37
C GLU A 102 -0.84 -16.99 -2.41
N TYR A 103 -0.31 -16.05 -1.62
CA TYR A 103 -1.11 -15.23 -0.70
C TYR A 103 -2.15 -14.38 -1.44
N ILE A 104 -1.74 -13.67 -2.49
CA ILE A 104 -2.65 -12.85 -3.30
C ILE A 104 -3.71 -13.73 -3.96
N GLY A 105 -3.33 -14.91 -4.47
CA GLY A 105 -4.26 -15.88 -5.04
C GLY A 105 -5.34 -16.31 -4.05
N ARG A 106 -4.97 -16.61 -2.80
CA ARG A 106 -5.93 -16.90 -1.72
C ARG A 106 -6.84 -15.73 -1.41
N GLN A 107 -6.29 -14.53 -1.20
CA GLN A 107 -7.09 -13.34 -0.89
C GLN A 107 -8.13 -13.03 -1.98
N LEU A 108 -7.76 -13.22 -3.26
CA LEU A 108 -8.70 -13.07 -4.37
C LEU A 108 -9.79 -14.13 -4.36
N ALA A 109 -9.44 -15.39 -4.12
CA ALA A 109 -10.38 -16.50 -4.04
C ALA A 109 -11.40 -16.31 -2.91
N ASP A 110 -10.93 -15.91 -1.72
CA ASP A 110 -11.79 -15.63 -0.55
C ASP A 110 -12.75 -14.46 -0.82
N SER A 111 -12.33 -13.52 -1.68
CA SER A 111 -13.15 -12.39 -2.13
C SER A 111 -14.07 -12.74 -3.32
N GLY A 112 -14.13 -14.00 -3.74
CA GLY A 112 -14.95 -14.47 -4.86
C GLY A 112 -14.40 -14.15 -6.25
N HIS A 113 -13.16 -13.64 -6.34
CA HIS A 113 -12.49 -13.37 -7.60
C HIS A 113 -11.71 -14.61 -8.07
N ARG A 114 -11.82 -14.94 -9.36
CA ARG A 114 -10.97 -15.99 -9.95
C ARG A 114 -9.53 -15.50 -10.01
N SER A 115 -8.60 -16.41 -9.72
CA SER A 115 -7.19 -16.15 -9.95
C SER A 115 -6.98 -15.79 -11.43
N PRO A 116 -6.44 -14.60 -11.74
CA PRO A 116 -6.32 -14.14 -13.11
C PRO A 116 -5.34 -15.03 -13.89
N ALA A 117 -5.72 -15.42 -15.11
CA ALA A 117 -4.78 -16.02 -16.04
C ALA A 117 -3.71 -14.99 -16.43
N GLY A 118 -2.42 -15.36 -16.36
CA GLY A 118 -1.33 -14.44 -16.66
C GLY A 118 -0.08 -14.70 -15.81
N PRO A 119 0.88 -13.74 -15.82
CA PRO A 119 2.06 -13.81 -14.96
C PRO A 119 1.67 -13.74 -13.48
N PRO A 120 2.55 -14.16 -12.56
CA PRO A 120 2.33 -14.04 -11.13
C PRO A 120 1.93 -12.60 -10.72
N PRO A 121 0.97 -12.44 -9.79
CA PRO A 121 0.64 -11.15 -9.21
C PRO A 121 1.87 -10.44 -8.65
N ARG A 122 1.96 -9.12 -8.83
CA ARG A 122 3.06 -8.31 -8.30
C ARG A 122 2.53 -7.22 -7.39
N VAL A 123 3.13 -7.05 -6.22
CA VAL A 123 2.89 -5.87 -5.40
C VAL A 123 3.53 -4.68 -6.08
N VAL A 124 2.76 -3.63 -6.34
CA VAL A 124 3.22 -2.42 -7.03
C VAL A 124 3.14 -1.16 -6.17
N ARG A 125 2.39 -1.21 -5.06
CA ARG A 125 2.36 -0.21 -3.98
C ARG A 125 2.15 -0.89 -2.64
N LEU A 126 2.61 -0.23 -1.58
CA LEU A 126 2.43 -0.63 -0.20
C LEU A 126 2.29 0.61 0.68
N ASP A 127 1.29 0.60 1.55
CA ASP A 127 1.07 1.63 2.57
C ASP A 127 0.56 0.97 3.86
N ARG A 128 0.28 1.78 4.89
CA ARG A 128 -0.15 1.28 6.21
C ARG A 128 -1.42 0.43 6.17
N TYR A 129 -2.23 0.56 5.13
CA TYR A 129 -3.52 -0.13 5.02
C TYR A 129 -3.47 -1.36 4.12
N GLY A 130 -2.40 -1.59 3.34
CA GLY A 130 -2.30 -2.78 2.51
C GLY A 130 -1.48 -2.62 1.24
N PHE A 131 -1.79 -3.48 0.27
CA PHE A 131 -1.09 -3.58 -1.01
C PHE A 131 -1.95 -3.10 -2.17
N VAL A 132 -1.33 -2.45 -3.16
CA VAL A 132 -1.88 -2.45 -4.52
C VAL A 132 -1.14 -3.50 -5.32
N VAL A 133 -1.88 -4.42 -5.93
CA VAL A 133 -1.33 -5.52 -6.72
C VAL A 133 -1.68 -5.35 -8.19
N ALA A 134 -0.71 -5.60 -9.06
CA ALA A 134 -0.91 -5.72 -10.50
C ALA A 134 -1.22 -7.17 -10.88
N LEU A 135 -2.26 -7.34 -11.68
CA LEU A 135 -2.88 -8.61 -12.04
C LEU A 135 -3.18 -8.65 -13.55
N GLY A 136 -3.35 -9.86 -14.07
CA GLY A 136 -3.78 -10.09 -15.46
C GLY A 136 -2.63 -10.23 -16.45
N ALA A 137 -2.98 -10.72 -17.64
CA ALA A 137 -2.05 -10.90 -18.75
C ALA A 137 -1.71 -9.55 -19.42
N PRO A 138 -0.58 -9.46 -20.15
CA PRO A 138 -0.24 -8.29 -20.95
C PRO A 138 -1.41 -7.87 -21.85
N GLY A 139 -1.76 -6.57 -21.83
CA GLY A 139 -2.90 -6.02 -22.57
C GLY A 139 -4.28 -6.18 -21.89
N ARG A 140 -4.37 -6.90 -20.77
CA ARG A 140 -5.54 -6.99 -19.88
C ARG A 140 -5.16 -6.77 -18.42
N GLU A 141 -4.13 -5.97 -18.19
CA GLU A 141 -3.63 -5.67 -16.87
C GLU A 141 -4.64 -4.82 -16.09
N TYR A 142 -4.86 -5.18 -14.85
CA TYR A 142 -5.66 -4.39 -13.91
C TYR A 142 -5.00 -4.40 -12.53
N ARG A 143 -5.46 -3.50 -11.67
CA ARG A 143 -4.94 -3.38 -10.31
C ARG A 143 -6.04 -3.66 -9.31
N ALA A 144 -5.69 -4.32 -8.21
CA ALA A 144 -6.58 -4.55 -7.09
C ALA A 144 -5.94 -4.05 -5.79
N ARG A 145 -6.80 -3.59 -4.86
CA ARG A 145 -6.40 -3.23 -3.50
C ARG A 145 -6.64 -4.41 -2.59
N LEU A 146 -5.62 -4.84 -1.86
CA LEU A 146 -5.74 -5.87 -0.83
C LEU A 146 -5.47 -5.20 0.52
N ALA A 147 -6.51 -5.08 1.33
CA ALA A 147 -6.42 -4.46 2.65
C ALA A 147 -5.77 -5.42 3.66
N PHE A 148 -4.96 -4.87 4.56
CA PHE A 148 -4.60 -5.54 5.80
C PHE A 148 -5.81 -5.62 6.74
N PRO A 149 -5.86 -6.62 7.63
CA PRO A 149 -6.91 -6.72 8.64
C PRO A 149 -6.94 -5.53 9.61
N ARG A 150 -5.80 -4.83 9.75
CA ARG A 150 -5.66 -3.60 10.52
C ARG A 150 -4.55 -2.73 9.92
N PRO A 151 -4.58 -1.40 10.15
CA PRO A 151 -3.45 -0.56 9.79
C PRO A 151 -2.17 -1.01 10.51
N VAL A 152 -1.04 -0.99 9.80
CA VAL A 152 0.27 -1.25 10.38
C VAL A 152 0.92 0.06 10.84
N ALA A 153 1.53 0.06 12.01
CA ALA A 153 2.10 1.29 12.58
C ALA A 153 3.49 1.64 12.03
N ASN A 154 4.27 0.63 11.62
CA ASN A 154 5.65 0.78 11.16
C ASN A 154 6.16 -0.49 10.46
N ARG A 155 7.39 -0.46 9.95
CA ARG A 155 8.06 -1.58 9.28
C ARG A 155 8.10 -2.86 10.13
N ALA A 156 8.35 -2.76 11.43
CA ALA A 156 8.43 -3.94 12.29
C ALA A 156 7.05 -4.60 12.47
N ASP A 157 5.99 -3.79 12.55
CA ASP A 157 4.62 -4.27 12.60
C ASP A 157 4.21 -4.96 11.28
N LEU A 158 4.57 -4.36 10.14
CA LEU A 158 4.40 -4.99 8.83
C LEU A 158 5.13 -6.34 8.74
N ALA A 159 6.39 -6.41 9.17
CA ALA A 159 7.16 -7.65 9.15
C ALA A 159 6.50 -8.76 9.97
N ARG A 160 5.93 -8.45 11.13
CA ARG A 160 5.15 -9.41 11.93
C ARG A 160 3.88 -9.86 11.22
N LEU A 161 3.16 -8.93 10.58
CA LEU A 161 1.95 -9.23 9.83
C LEU A 161 2.23 -10.15 8.64
N LEU A 162 3.34 -9.93 7.92
CA LEU A 162 3.72 -10.72 6.74
C LEU A 162 4.51 -11.98 7.07
N HIS A 163 5.02 -12.15 8.29
CA HIS A 163 5.83 -13.31 8.66
C HIS A 163 5.17 -14.66 8.33
N PRO A 164 3.87 -14.91 8.61
CA PRO A 164 3.22 -16.17 8.26
C PRO A 164 3.08 -16.40 6.76
N VAL A 165 3.10 -15.32 5.97
CA VAL A 165 3.02 -15.36 4.50
C VAL A 165 4.38 -15.65 3.89
N LEU A 166 5.42 -14.95 4.35
CA LEU A 166 6.76 -14.99 3.77
C LEU A 166 7.60 -16.18 4.28
N CYS A 167 7.32 -16.66 5.49
CA CYS A 167 8.05 -17.78 6.06
C CYS A 167 7.41 -19.12 5.64
N ARG A 168 8.01 -19.80 4.66
CA ARG A 168 7.56 -21.13 4.18
C ARG A 168 7.39 -22.18 5.28
N ARG A 169 8.12 -22.05 6.40
CA ARG A 169 8.03 -22.98 7.55
C ARG A 169 6.87 -22.66 8.49
N CYS A 170 6.31 -21.45 8.42
CA CYS A 170 5.20 -20.99 9.23
C CYS A 170 3.87 -20.97 8.47
N ALA A 171 3.90 -21.18 7.15
CA ALA A 171 2.70 -21.35 6.35
C ALA A 171 1.91 -22.56 6.90
N THR A 172 0.70 -22.29 7.41
CA THR A 172 -0.17 -23.36 7.90
C THR A 172 -0.61 -24.19 6.69
N PRO A 173 -0.39 -25.52 6.66
CA PRO A 173 -0.91 -26.33 5.57
C PRO A 173 -2.43 -26.22 5.57
N ALA A 174 -3.02 -25.88 4.42
CA ALA A 174 -4.46 -25.91 4.25
C ALA A 174 -4.95 -27.32 4.64
N ALA A 175 -5.90 -27.39 5.56
CA ALA A 175 -6.50 -28.65 5.99
C ALA A 175 -7.07 -29.36 4.76
N VAL A 176 -6.47 -30.51 4.41
CA VAL A 176 -6.95 -31.38 3.35
C VAL A 176 -8.21 -32.06 3.89
N ASP A 177 -9.38 -31.56 3.50
CA ASP A 177 -10.65 -32.23 3.76
C ASP A 177 -10.72 -33.50 2.91
N GLN A 178 -10.25 -34.62 3.45
CA GLN A 178 -10.49 -35.95 2.88
C GLN A 178 -11.91 -36.39 3.25
N GLY A 179 -12.88 -35.87 2.51
CA GLY A 179 -14.26 -36.35 2.50
C GLY A 179 -14.33 -37.78 1.94
N LEU A 180 -14.40 -38.73 2.86
CA LEU A 180 -14.66 -40.15 2.67
C LEU A 180 -16.04 -40.35 2.01
N ASN A 181 -16.10 -40.49 0.68
CA ASN A 181 -17.33 -40.92 -0.02
C ASN A 181 -17.21 -42.37 -0.51
N GLY A 182 -17.45 -43.30 0.41
CA GLY A 182 -17.85 -44.67 0.09
C GLY A 182 -19.35 -44.72 -0.18
N ALA A 183 -19.76 -44.63 -1.45
CA ALA A 183 -21.15 -44.85 -1.87
C ALA A 183 -21.25 -46.13 -2.70
N THR A 184 -21.52 -47.24 -2.02
CA THR A 184 -21.90 -48.52 -2.64
C THR A 184 -23.31 -48.38 -3.24
N ARG A 185 -23.43 -48.29 -4.56
CA ARG A 185 -24.73 -48.42 -5.25
C ARG A 185 -25.18 -49.89 -5.18
N ARG A 186 -26.18 -50.18 -4.33
CA ARG A 186 -26.97 -51.42 -4.45
C ARG A 186 -28.08 -51.19 -5.47
N THR A 187 -28.10 -52.08 -6.45
CA THR A 187 -29.14 -52.26 -7.45
C THR A 187 -30.38 -52.88 -6.81
N THR A 188 -31.55 -52.27 -7.01
CA THR A 188 -32.84 -52.92 -6.78
C THR A 188 -33.69 -52.76 -8.03
N ARG A 189 -33.94 -53.91 -8.67
CA ARG A 189 -34.81 -54.13 -9.83
C ARG A 189 -36.28 -54.03 -9.39
N PRO A 190 -37.18 -53.38 -10.15
CA PRO A 190 -38.61 -53.43 -9.86
C PRO A 190 -39.24 -54.74 -10.38
N PRO A 191 -40.28 -55.30 -9.72
CA PRO A 191 -41.05 -56.40 -10.27
C PRO A 191 -42.23 -55.89 -11.14
N THR A 192 -42.42 -56.54 -12.28
CA THR A 192 -43.58 -56.43 -13.18
C THR A 192 -44.72 -57.31 -12.67
N PRO A 193 -45.98 -56.90 -12.89
CA PRO A 193 -47.02 -57.81 -13.36
C PRO A 193 -47.42 -57.51 -14.82
#